data_AF-A0A059F1P4-F1
#
_entry.id   AF-A0A059F1P4-F1
#
_cell.length_a   1.000
_cell.length_b   1.000
_cell.length_c   1.000
_cell.angle_alpha   90.00
_cell.angle_beta   90.00
_cell.angle_gamma   90.00
#
_symmetry.space_group_name_H-M   'P 1'
#
loop_
_entity.id
_entity.type
_entity.pdbx_description
1 polymer ?
#
loop_
_entity_poly.entity_id
_entity_poly.type
_entity_poly.pdbx_seq_one_letter_code
_entity_poly.pdbx_strand_id
1 'polypeptide(L)' 'VSNSITRTYATIIPNKEAITIIPIVCGKVVNGTLIYTDEYRSYGSLTQKDHIHQTICHKYNFVDKISGDITICKEL' A
#
# COMPACT_ATOMS: atom_id res chain seq x y z
N VAL A 1 -24.53 -6.08 9.67
CA VAL A 1 -23.51 -5.12 10.20
C VAL A 1 -23.02 -4.32 9.01
N SER A 2 -23.15 -3.00 9.02
CA SER A 2 -22.59 -2.16 7.96
C SER A 2 -21.06 -2.15 8.10
N ASN A 3 -20.34 -2.60 7.08
CA ASN A 3 -18.88 -2.46 6.96
C ASN A 3 -18.49 -1.00 6.65
N SER A 4 -18.97 -0.05 7.45
CA SER A 4 -18.61 1.35 7.31
C SER A 4 -17.24 1.60 7.95
N ILE A 5 -16.38 2.33 7.23
CA ILE A 5 -15.13 2.83 7.79
C ILE A 5 -15.46 3.73 8.99
N THR A 6 -15.00 3.37 10.18
CA THR A 6 -15.29 4.11 11.43
C THR A 6 -14.18 5.08 11.83
N ARG A 7 -12.97 4.94 11.25
CA ARG A 7 -11.82 5.75 11.59
C ARG A 7 -10.88 5.90 10.40
N THR A 8 -10.38 7.12 10.17
CA THR A 8 -9.43 7.45 9.11
C THR A 8 -8.34 8.36 9.68
N TYR A 9 -7.12 8.22 9.16
CA TYR A 9 -5.98 9.07 9.48
C TYR A 9 -5.38 9.63 8.19
N ALA A 10 -5.15 10.94 8.15
CA ALA A 10 -4.49 11.62 7.04
C ALA A 10 -3.50 12.64 7.61
N THR A 11 -2.32 12.74 7.00
CA THR A 11 -1.30 13.72 7.37
C THR A 11 -0.48 14.10 6.14
N ILE A 12 0.04 15.33 6.14
CA ILE A 12 1.03 15.77 5.16
C ILE A 12 2.38 15.18 5.56
N ILE A 13 3.10 14.60 4.61
CA ILE A 13 4.46 14.09 4.79
C ILE A 13 5.42 14.80 3.86
N PRO A 14 6.68 15.04 4.28
CA PRO A 14 7.65 15.79 3.47
C PRO A 14 8.17 14.98 2.26
N ASN A 15 8.18 13.65 2.34
CA ASN A 15 8.62 12.76 1.28
C ASN A 15 7.99 11.37 1.46
N LYS A 16 8.13 10.53 0.44
CA LYS A 16 7.59 9.16 0.43
C LYS A 16 8.60 8.09 0.84
N GLU A 17 9.73 8.45 1.44
CA GLU A 17 10.78 7.50 1.81
C GLU A 17 10.36 6.61 2.98
N ALA A 18 10.93 5.41 3.06
CA ALA A 18 10.65 4.45 4.13
C ALA A 18 10.87 5.05 5.53
N ILE A 19 11.93 5.85 5.69
CA ILE A 19 12.26 6.52 6.95
C ILE A 19 11.14 7.47 7.43
N THR A 20 10.35 8.00 6.52
CA THR A 20 9.22 8.90 6.82
C THR A 20 7.94 8.11 7.05
N ILE A 21 7.61 7.17 6.17
CA ILE A 21 6.31 6.50 6.18
C ILE A 21 6.23 5.38 7.23
N ILE A 22 7.28 4.57 7.38
CA ILE A 22 7.26 3.39 8.24
C ILE A 22 6.97 3.73 9.71
N PRO A 23 7.62 4.74 10.33
CA PRO A 23 7.31 5.11 11.71
C PRO A 23 5.85 5.58 11.89
N ILE A 24 5.28 6.23 10.87
CA ILE A 24 3.88 6.68 10.90
C ILE A 24 2.94 5.48 10.92
N VAL A 25 3.17 4.48 10.06
CA VAL A 25 2.35 3.27 10.01
C VAL A 25 2.45 2.50 11.33
N CYS A 26 3.66 2.21 11.82
CA CYS A 26 3.85 1.47 13.07
C CYS A 26 3.29 2.21 14.30
N GLY A 27 3.25 3.55 14.28
CA GLY A 27 2.66 4.34 15.36
C GLY A 27 1.13 4.41 15.34
N LYS A 28 0.47 4.01 14.24
CA LYS A 28 -0.99 4.10 14.06
C LYS A 28 -1.67 2.74 13.91
N VAL A 29 -0.94 1.72 13.47
CA VAL A 29 -1.43 0.37 13.22
C VAL A 29 -0.82 -0.59 14.23
N VAL A 30 -1.64 -1.46 14.80
CA VAL A 30 -1.21 -2.45 15.79
C VAL A 30 -0.34 -3.52 15.12
N ASN A 31 0.71 -3.98 15.79
CA ASN A 31 1.55 -5.09 15.32
C ASN A 31 0.69 -6.35 15.06
N GLY A 32 1.08 -7.16 14.08
CA GLY A 32 0.36 -8.35 13.63
C GLY A 32 -0.84 -8.07 12.73
N THR A 33 -1.17 -6.81 12.46
CA THR A 33 -2.26 -6.45 11.54
C THR A 33 -1.87 -6.73 10.08
N LEU A 34 -2.85 -7.18 9.29
CA LEU A 34 -2.76 -7.26 7.83
C LEU A 34 -2.91 -5.86 7.21
N ILE A 35 -1.86 -5.38 6.56
CA ILE A 35 -1.80 -4.07 5.92
C ILE A 35 -1.72 -4.25 4.41
N TYR A 36 -2.63 -3.60 3.68
CA TYR A 36 -2.57 -3.44 2.24
C TYR A 36 -2.00 -2.05 1.90
N THR A 37 -0.96 -2.00 1.08
CA THR A 37 -0.38 -0.75 0.57
C THR A 37 -0.30 -0.75 -0.94
N ASP A 38 -0.11 0.43 -1.53
CA ASP A 38 0.29 0.55 -2.94
C ASP A 38 1.73 0.06 -3.17
N GLU A 39 2.18 -0.04 -4.42
CA GLU A 39 3.45 -0.63 -4.89
C GLU A 39 4.72 0.20 -4.57
N TYR A 40 4.67 1.10 -3.58
CA TYR A 40 5.85 1.86 -3.21
C TYR A 40 6.86 1.00 -2.46
N ARG A 41 8.11 0.97 -2.97
CA ARG A 41 9.25 0.28 -2.35
C ARG A 41 9.45 0.65 -0.88
N SER A 42 9.05 1.85 -0.48
CA SER A 42 9.14 2.34 0.90
C SER A 42 8.42 1.45 1.91
N TYR A 43 7.36 0.75 1.50
CA TYR A 43 6.62 -0.17 2.35
C TYR A 43 7.29 -1.54 2.54
N GLY A 44 8.34 -1.86 1.76
CA GLY A 44 8.95 -3.18 1.75
C GLY A 44 9.59 -3.62 3.08
N SER A 45 9.76 -2.69 4.04
CA SER A 45 10.25 -3.01 5.38
C SER A 45 9.14 -3.30 6.41
N LEU A 46 7.85 -3.20 6.05
CA LEU A 46 6.73 -3.49 6.96
C LEU A 46 6.75 -4.94 7.48
N THR A 47 7.13 -5.90 6.63
CA THR A 47 7.26 -7.31 7.02
C THR A 47 8.33 -7.53 8.09
N GLN A 48 9.34 -6.65 8.15
CA GLN A 48 10.40 -6.69 9.17
C GLN A 48 9.98 -5.97 10.47
N LYS A 49 8.80 -5.37 10.50
CA LYS A 49 8.27 -4.55 11.61
C LYS A 49 7.03 -5.20 12.24
N ASP A 50 6.98 -6.53 12.25
CA ASP A 50 5.89 -7.34 12.79
C ASP A 50 4.52 -7.08 12.14
N HIS A 51 4.47 -6.62 10.88
CA HIS A 51 3.22 -6.49 10.13
C HIS A 51 3.12 -7.56 9.04
N ILE A 52 1.90 -8.04 8.79
CA ILE A 52 1.61 -8.87 7.62
C ILE A 52 1.36 -7.90 6.47
N HIS A 53 2.27 -7.82 5.51
CA HIS A 53 2.22 -6.83 4.44
C HIS A 53 1.78 -7.47 3.12
N GLN A 54 0.77 -6.87 2.49
CA GLN A 54 0.34 -7.15 1.14
C GLN A 54 0.38 -5.88 0.30
N THR A 55 0.66 -6.04 -0.99
CA THR A 55 0.73 -4.93 -1.94
C THR A 55 -0.42 -5.03 -2.93
N ILE A 56 -1.15 -3.93 -3.13
CA ILE A 56 -2.19 -3.76 -4.13
C ILE A 56 -1.61 -2.95 -5.29
N CYS A 57 -1.79 -3.44 -6.51
CA CYS A 57 -1.37 -2.78 -7.73
C CYS A 57 -2.53 -1.98 -8.33
N HIS A 58 -2.43 -0.66 -8.40
CA HIS A 58 -3.38 0.19 -9.12
C HIS A 58 -2.98 0.37 -10.60
N LYS A 59 -2.91 -0.72 -11.37
CA LYS A 59 -2.73 -0.61 -12.83
C LYS A 59 -4.07 -0.62 -13.54
N TYR A 60 -4.30 0.42 -14.35
CA TYR A 60 -5.32 0.41 -15.39
C TYR A 60 -4.77 -0.35 -16.60
N ASN A 61 -5.55 -1.26 -17.17
CA ASN A 61 -5.19 -1.95 -18.42
C ASN A 61 -5.06 -0.92 -19.55
N PHE A 62 -3.85 -0.45 -19.83
CA PHE A 62 -3.55 0.27 -21.06
C PHE A 62 -2.96 -0.74 -22.04
N VAL A 63 -3.68 -0.98 -23.13
CA VAL A 63 -3.14 -1.74 -24.28
C VAL A 63 -2.04 -0.87 -24.90
N ASP A 64 -0.81 -1.38 -24.95
CA ASP A 64 0.25 -0.73 -25.73
C ASP A 64 -0.15 -0.80 -27.21
N LYS A 65 -0.35 0.36 -27.85
CA LYS A 65 -0.80 0.43 -29.26
C LYS A 65 0.22 -0.14 -30.25
N ILE A 66 1.48 -0.29 -29.86
CA ILE A 66 2.58 -0.70 -30.72
C ILE A 66 2.88 -2.19 -30.54
N SER A 67 2.97 -2.67 -29.30
CA SER A 67 3.29 -4.08 -29.04
C SER A 67 2.07 -4.98 -28.91
N GLY A 68 0.89 -4.42 -28.62
CA GLY A 68 -0.33 -5.20 -28.34
C GLY A 68 -0.31 -5.89 -26.98
N ASP A 69 0.71 -5.62 -26.15
CA ASP A 69 0.84 -6.27 -24.84
C ASP A 69 -0.23 -5.77 -23.87
N ILE A 70 -0.85 -6.72 -23.18
CA ILE A 70 -1.75 -6.47 -22.06
C ILE A 70 -0.91 -6.62 -20.79
N THR A 71 -0.64 -5.51 -20.10
CA THR A 71 -0.11 -5.59 -18.74
C THR A 71 -1.26 -5.86 -17.79
N ILE A 72 -1.29 -7.05 -17.17
CA ILE A 72 -2.33 -7.47 -16.21
C ILE A 72 -1.76 -7.48 -14.80
N CYS A 73 -2.29 -6.64 -13.91
CA CYS A 73 -2.24 -6.83 -12.45
C CYS A 73 -3.54 -6.29 -11.80
N LYS A 74 -4.31 -7.19 -11.17
CA LYS A 74 -5.33 -6.97 -10.10
C LYS A 74 -5.03 -8.05 -9.02
N GLU A 75 -5.35 -7.91 -7.73
CA GLU A 75 -6.60 -7.52 -7.06
C GLU A 75 -6.24 -6.78 -5.73
N LEU A 76 -7.00 -5.84 -5.14
CA LEU A 76 -8.43 -5.51 -5.10
C LEU A 76 -8.62 -3.99 -5.17
#